data_AF-A0A7C7U5G2-F1
#
_entry.id   AF-A0A7C7U5G2-F1
#
_cell.length_a   1.000
_cell.length_b   1.000
_cell.length_c   1.000
_cell.angle_alpha   90.00
_cell.angle_beta   90.00
_cell.angle_gamma   90.00
#
_symmetry.space_group_name_H-M   'P 1'
#
loop_
_entity.id
_entity.type
_entity.pdbx_description
1 polymer ?
#
loop_
_entity_poly.entity_id
_entity_poly.type
_entity_poly.pdbx_seq_one_letter_code
_entity_poly.pdbx_strand_id
1 'polypeptide(L)'
;MNKDEEPSGQDGGRSDVDDVAGNAARVAESTEPEDGFPSPDELIGSFMSETSLWPVLIVAIGSGGALGAAMLILAGVDRNPFAAAALLGVIGMSIDVFIQAKRKAVYRNIAKLLGLLWCAAFGLAGVGVWTGIAL
;
A
#
# COMPACT_ATOMS: atom_id res chain seq x y z
N MET A 1 -55.97 -27.28 62.79
CA MET A 1 -55.13 -26.07 62.92
C MET A 1 -53.81 -26.51 63.51
N ASN A 2 -52.79 -26.70 62.66
CA ASN A 2 -51.41 -27.01 63.06
C ASN A 2 -50.45 -26.24 62.14
N LYS A 3 -49.32 -25.84 62.72
CA LYS A 3 -48.17 -25.12 62.15
C LYS A 3 -47.24 -26.08 61.37
N ASP A 4 -46.15 -25.47 60.87
CA ASP A 4 -44.84 -26.04 60.50
C ASP A 4 -44.71 -26.42 59.01
N GLU A 5 -43.67 -26.15 58.22
CA GLU A 5 -42.40 -25.40 58.27
C GLU A 5 -41.89 -25.40 56.78
N GLU A 6 -41.18 -24.34 56.36
CA GLU A 6 -40.25 -24.09 55.20
C GLU A 6 -39.99 -25.14 54.07
N PRO A 7 -39.59 -24.75 52.83
CA PRO A 7 -38.48 -23.82 52.60
C PRO A 7 -38.55 -22.83 51.42
N SER A 8 -37.78 -21.75 51.65
CA SER A 8 -37.15 -20.89 50.66
C SER A 8 -36.43 -21.69 49.57
N GLY A 9 -36.84 -21.48 48.33
CA GLY A 9 -36.22 -22.07 47.14
C GLY A 9 -35.80 -21.00 46.14
N GLN A 10 -34.66 -20.38 46.40
CA GLN A 10 -33.61 -20.15 45.40
C GLN A 10 -34.00 -19.32 44.17
N ASP A 11 -34.04 -18.00 44.36
CA ASP A 11 -33.84 -17.00 43.31
C ASP A 11 -32.32 -16.92 43.03
N GLY A 12 -31.86 -17.50 41.92
CA GLY A 12 -30.42 -17.65 41.68
C GLY A 12 -30.05 -18.10 40.26
N GLY A 13 -30.78 -17.66 39.25
CA GLY A 13 -30.59 -18.16 37.87
C GLY A 13 -30.56 -17.10 36.79
N ARG A 14 -30.14 -15.86 37.08
CA ARG A 14 -30.25 -14.76 36.09
C ARG A 14 -29.16 -13.69 36.10
N SER A 15 -27.99 -13.92 36.72
CA SER A 15 -26.85 -12.98 36.66
C SER A 15 -25.88 -13.28 35.52
N ASP A 16 -25.72 -14.54 35.12
CA ASP A 16 -24.55 -14.93 34.31
C ASP A 16 -24.68 -14.59 32.82
N VAL A 17 -25.88 -14.26 32.34
CA VAL A 17 -26.11 -13.97 30.92
C VAL A 17 -25.87 -12.48 30.60
N ASP A 18 -26.12 -11.59 31.56
CA ASP A 18 -25.91 -10.15 31.38
C ASP A 18 -24.42 -9.78 31.49
N ASP A 19 -23.63 -10.54 32.25
CA ASP A 19 -22.18 -10.36 32.35
C ASP A 19 -21.45 -10.76 31.06
N VAL A 20 -21.93 -11.79 30.34
CA VAL A 20 -21.35 -12.20 29.05
C VAL A 20 -21.69 -11.17 27.96
N ALA A 21 -22.90 -10.62 27.96
CA ALA A 21 -23.30 -9.57 27.03
C ALA A 21 -22.55 -8.25 27.29
N GLY A 22 -22.37 -7.89 28.56
CA GLY A 22 -21.57 -6.73 28.97
C GLY A 22 -20.09 -6.87 28.61
N ASN A 23 -19.52 -8.08 28.73
CA ASN A 23 -18.16 -8.36 28.33
C ASN A 23 -17.99 -8.36 26.80
N ALA A 24 -18.95 -8.89 26.04
CA ALA A 24 -18.93 -8.84 24.57
C ALA A 24 -19.03 -7.41 24.02
N ALA A 25 -19.83 -6.54 24.66
CA ALA A 25 -19.90 -5.12 24.29
C ALA A 25 -18.58 -4.38 24.61
N ARG A 26 -17.92 -4.71 25.73
CA ARG A 26 -16.61 -4.15 26.09
C ARG A 26 -15.48 -4.63 25.19
N VAL A 27 -15.53 -5.88 24.74
CA VAL A 27 -14.57 -6.48 23.78
C VAL A 27 -14.76 -5.91 22.37
N ALA A 28 -16.00 -5.55 21.98
CA ALA A 28 -16.24 -4.86 20.72
C ALA A 28 -15.72 -3.40 20.72
N GLU A 29 -15.69 -2.75 21.90
CA GLU A 29 -15.17 -1.38 22.07
C GLU A 29 -13.64 -1.33 22.26
N SER A 30 -13.00 -2.45 22.58
CA SER A 30 -11.54 -2.59 22.58
C SER A 30 -10.98 -3.08 21.24
N THR A 31 -11.63 -2.72 20.11
CA THR A 31 -10.90 -2.72 18.83
C THR A 31 -9.98 -1.51 18.88
N GLU A 32 -8.86 -1.70 19.58
CA GLU A 32 -7.70 -0.83 19.54
C GLU A 32 -7.47 -0.41 18.07
N PRO A 33 -7.14 0.86 17.77
CA PRO A 33 -6.57 1.13 16.47
C PRO A 33 -5.37 0.21 16.38
N GLU A 34 -5.38 -0.75 15.45
CA GLU A 34 -4.17 -1.51 15.17
C GLU A 34 -3.09 -0.45 14.92
N ASP A 35 -2.12 -0.35 15.83
CA ASP A 35 -0.81 0.27 15.60
C ASP A 35 -0.05 -0.61 14.57
N GLY A 36 -0.74 -0.95 13.49
CA GLY A 36 -0.23 -1.65 12.34
C GLY A 36 0.68 -0.68 11.60
N PHE A 37 1.90 -1.14 11.31
CA PHE A 37 2.83 -0.40 10.49
C PHE A 37 2.10 0.13 9.23
N PRO A 38 2.21 1.44 8.92
CA PRO A 38 1.46 2.05 7.83
C PRO A 38 1.70 1.29 6.53
N SER A 39 0.63 1.16 5.74
CA SER A 39 0.73 0.46 4.46
C SER A 39 1.71 1.22 3.54
N PRO A 40 2.40 0.52 2.60
CA PRO A 40 3.34 1.17 1.70
C PRO A 40 2.74 2.34 0.91
N ASP A 41 1.44 2.30 0.60
CA ASP A 41 0.73 3.37 -0.11
C ASP A 41 0.47 4.60 0.77
N GLU A 42 0.24 4.40 2.08
CA GLU A 42 0.12 5.48 3.06
C GLU A 42 1.47 6.15 3.30
N LEU A 43 2.54 5.35 3.39
CA LEU A 43 3.91 5.87 3.45
C LEU A 43 4.19 6.75 2.22
N ILE A 44 3.97 6.23 1.01
CA ILE A 44 4.16 6.98 -0.24
C ILE A 44 3.27 8.22 -0.29
N GLY A 45 2.05 8.14 0.25
CA GLY A 45 1.16 9.28 0.43
C GLY A 45 1.81 10.39 1.26
N SER A 46 2.39 10.05 2.43
CA SER A 46 3.12 10.97 3.29
C SER A 46 4.32 11.60 2.56
N PHE A 47 5.12 10.81 1.83
CA PHE A 47 6.24 11.32 1.02
C PHE A 47 5.81 12.35 -0.04
N MET A 48 4.63 12.19 -0.63
CA MET A 48 4.10 13.17 -1.59
C MET A 48 3.49 14.41 -0.91
N SER A 49 2.86 14.25 0.26
CA SER A 49 2.18 15.35 0.96
C SER A 49 3.12 16.24 1.78
N GLU A 50 4.22 15.71 2.28
CA GLU A 50 5.15 16.43 3.15
C GLU A 50 6.32 17.03 2.36
N THR A 51 6.42 18.36 2.33
CA THR A 51 7.49 19.09 1.62
C THR A 51 8.89 18.72 2.11
N SER A 52 9.04 18.35 3.38
CA SER A 52 10.32 17.89 3.97
C SER A 52 10.85 16.60 3.35
N LEU A 53 9.96 15.77 2.79
CA LEU A 53 10.27 14.46 2.22
C LEU A 53 10.50 14.50 0.69
N TRP A 54 10.19 15.63 0.06
CA TRP A 54 10.38 15.83 -1.38
C TRP A 54 11.81 15.60 -1.88
N PRO A 55 12.88 16.01 -1.16
CA PRO A 55 14.25 15.73 -1.63
C PRO A 55 14.52 14.24 -1.79
N VAL A 56 14.05 13.41 -0.85
CA VAL A 56 14.19 11.96 -0.90
C VAL A 56 13.40 11.40 -2.08
N LEU A 57 12.16 11.88 -2.27
CA LEU A 57 11.31 11.50 -3.38
C LEU A 57 11.95 11.84 -4.73
N ILE A 58 12.54 13.03 -4.87
CA ILE A 58 13.25 13.47 -6.08
C ILE A 58 14.44 12.57 -6.37
N VAL A 59 15.25 12.22 -5.36
CA VAL A 59 16.39 11.31 -5.53
C VAL A 59 15.92 9.90 -5.92
N ALA A 60 14.84 9.40 -5.31
CA ALA A 60 14.25 8.11 -5.65
C ALA A 60 13.72 8.08 -7.10
N ILE A 61 12.97 9.10 -7.50
CA ILE A 61 12.46 9.23 -8.87
C ILE A 61 13.61 9.44 -9.86
N GLY A 62 14.62 10.23 -9.50
CA GLY A 62 15.78 10.49 -10.34
C GLY A 62 16.63 9.24 -10.58
N SER A 63 16.97 8.51 -9.51
CA SER A 63 17.75 7.26 -9.60
C SER A 63 16.97 6.15 -10.31
N GLY A 64 15.72 5.91 -9.90
CA GLY A 64 14.87 4.90 -10.54
C GLY A 64 14.50 5.27 -11.98
N GLY A 65 14.27 6.56 -12.25
CA GLY A 65 14.02 7.08 -13.59
C GLY A 65 15.25 6.96 -14.49
N ALA A 66 16.44 7.26 -13.99
CA ALA A 66 17.68 7.06 -14.74
C ALA A 66 17.93 5.58 -15.06
N LEU A 67 17.66 4.68 -14.11
CA LEU A 67 17.75 3.23 -14.36
C LEU A 67 16.72 2.78 -15.40
N GLY A 68 15.48 3.25 -15.30
CA GLY A 68 14.45 2.99 -16.31
C GLY A 68 14.84 3.52 -17.69
N ALA A 69 15.44 4.72 -17.75
CA ALA A 69 15.93 5.32 -18.99
C ALA A 69 17.08 4.51 -19.60
N ALA A 70 18.03 4.05 -18.79
CA ALA A 70 19.11 3.18 -19.24
C ALA A 70 18.57 1.86 -19.81
N MET A 71 17.58 1.25 -19.15
CA MET A 71 16.90 0.05 -19.65
C MET A 71 16.17 0.31 -20.99
N LEU A 72 15.49 1.44 -21.11
CA LEU A 72 14.82 1.84 -22.36
C LEU A 72 15.80 2.02 -23.52
N ILE A 73 16.92 2.69 -23.26
CA ILE A 73 18.00 2.87 -24.25
C ILE A 73 18.60 1.52 -24.62
N LEU A 74 18.96 0.69 -23.65
CA LEU A 74 19.58 -0.62 -23.87
C LEU A 74 18.64 -1.56 -24.65
N ALA A 75 17.33 -1.51 -24.37
CA ALA A 75 16.34 -2.31 -25.08
C ALA A 75 16.07 -1.76 -26.50
N GLY A 76 15.96 -0.44 -26.65
CA GLY A 76 15.54 0.21 -27.89
C GLY A 76 16.67 0.50 -28.87
N VAL A 77 17.74 1.15 -28.39
CA VAL A 77 18.89 1.58 -29.21
C VAL A 77 19.85 0.41 -29.41
N ASP A 78 20.31 -0.21 -28.33
CA ASP A 78 21.28 -1.32 -28.40
C ASP A 78 20.63 -2.65 -28.81
N ARG A 79 19.29 -2.68 -28.96
CA ARG A 79 18.48 -3.86 -29.31
C ARG A 79 18.79 -5.08 -28.45
N ASN A 80 19.07 -4.86 -27.16
CA ASN A 80 19.43 -5.93 -26.25
C ASN A 80 18.17 -6.74 -25.86
N PRO A 81 18.11 -8.04 -26.19
CA PRO A 81 16.92 -8.87 -25.92
C PRO A 81 16.68 -9.10 -24.42
N PHE A 82 17.73 -9.11 -23.59
CA PHE A 82 17.59 -9.27 -22.14
C PHE A 82 16.98 -8.02 -21.49
N ALA A 83 17.43 -6.84 -21.91
CA ALA A 83 16.86 -5.57 -21.46
C ALA A 83 15.39 -5.47 -21.87
N ALA A 84 15.06 -5.86 -23.10
CA ALA A 84 13.68 -5.89 -23.58
C ALA A 84 12.80 -6.86 -22.77
N ALA A 85 13.30 -8.06 -22.43
CA ALA A 85 12.57 -9.02 -21.61
C ALA A 85 12.34 -8.51 -20.18
N ALA A 86 13.35 -7.89 -19.57
CA ALA A 86 13.23 -7.27 -18.25
C ALA A 86 12.22 -6.11 -18.28
N LEU A 87 12.31 -5.25 -19.30
CA LEU A 87 11.38 -4.13 -19.50
C LEU A 87 9.94 -4.64 -19.66
N LEU A 88 9.74 -5.72 -20.44
CA LEU A 88 8.43 -6.34 -20.60
C LEU A 88 7.87 -6.87 -19.28
N GLY A 89 8.71 -7.50 -18.45
CA GLY A 89 8.33 -7.93 -17.10
C GLY A 89 7.91 -6.76 -16.21
N VAL A 90 8.70 -5.68 -16.21
CA VAL A 90 8.40 -4.46 -15.45
C VAL A 90 7.11 -3.79 -15.94
N ILE A 91 6.88 -3.76 -17.26
CA ILE A 91 5.63 -3.25 -17.86
C ILE A 91 4.44 -4.11 -17.38
N GLY A 92 4.58 -5.44 -17.41
CA GLY A 92 3.53 -6.36 -16.94
C GLY A 92 3.15 -6.11 -15.49
N MET A 93 4.15 -6.02 -14.59
CA MET A 93 3.94 -5.69 -13.18
C MET A 93 3.33 -4.29 -13.00
N SER A 94 3.77 -3.32 -13.81
CA SER A 94 3.24 -1.95 -13.76
C SER A 94 1.75 -1.93 -14.11
N ILE A 95 1.36 -2.64 -15.18
CA ILE A 95 -0.04 -2.74 -15.60
C ILE A 95 -0.89 -3.38 -14.51
N ASP A 96 -0.40 -4.44 -13.87
CA ASP A 96 -1.10 -5.10 -12.77
C ASP A 96 -1.35 -4.12 -11.60
N VAL A 97 -0.35 -3.32 -11.21
CA VAL A 97 -0.49 -2.26 -10.21
C VAL A 97 -1.51 -1.20 -10.66
N PHE A 98 -1.50 -0.76 -11.92
CA PHE A 98 -2.49 0.20 -12.42
C PHE A 98 -3.91 -0.35 -12.43
N ILE A 99 -4.09 -1.64 -12.74
CA ILE A 99 -5.39 -2.32 -12.66
C ILE A 99 -5.84 -2.41 -11.20
N GLN A 100 -4.95 -2.78 -10.29
CA GLN A 100 -5.25 -2.85 -8.86
C GLN A 100 -5.60 -1.48 -8.27
N ALA A 101 -4.93 -0.41 -8.71
CA ALA A 101 -5.24 0.96 -8.32
C ALA A 101 -6.63 1.44 -8.74
N LYS A 102 -7.19 0.89 -9.83
CA LYS A 102 -8.60 1.17 -10.20
C LYS A 102 -9.60 0.46 -9.29
N ARG A 103 -9.22 -0.67 -8.68
CA ARG A 103 -10.11 -1.51 -7.87
C ARG A 103 -10.01 -1.23 -6.37
N LYS A 104 -8.87 -0.72 -5.91
CA LYS A 104 -8.57 -0.50 -4.49
C LYS A 104 -7.94 0.88 -4.31
N ALA A 105 -8.53 1.71 -3.46
CA ALA A 105 -8.02 3.06 -3.17
C ALA A 105 -6.59 3.05 -2.59
N VAL A 106 -6.22 1.95 -1.91
CA VAL A 106 -4.92 1.69 -1.26
C VAL A 106 -3.76 1.50 -2.25
N TYR A 107 -3.96 1.61 -3.56
CA TYR A 107 -2.85 1.54 -4.53
C TYR A 107 -2.71 2.84 -5.35
N ARG A 108 -3.46 3.87 -4.99
CA ARG A 108 -3.56 5.08 -5.82
C ARG A 108 -2.28 5.91 -5.75
N ASN A 109 -1.62 5.98 -4.61
CA ASN A 109 -0.38 6.77 -4.46
C ASN A 109 0.79 6.01 -5.10
N ILE A 110 0.85 4.70 -4.93
CA ILE A 110 1.81 3.82 -5.62
C ILE A 110 1.67 3.96 -7.14
N ALA A 111 0.45 3.91 -7.68
CA ALA A 111 0.24 4.07 -9.12
C ALA A 111 0.67 5.45 -9.64
N LYS A 112 0.43 6.52 -8.87
CA LYS A 112 0.93 7.86 -9.21
C LYS A 112 2.46 7.91 -9.21
N LEU A 113 3.10 7.35 -8.19
CA LEU A 113 4.56 7.29 -8.08
C LEU A 113 5.16 6.52 -9.27
N LEU A 114 4.57 5.37 -9.60
CA LEU A 114 5.00 4.54 -10.71
C LEU A 114 4.82 5.26 -12.05
N GLY A 115 3.72 6.01 -12.22
CA GLY A 115 3.51 6.87 -13.37
C GLY A 115 4.57 7.97 -13.48
N LEU A 116 4.88 8.66 -12.38
CA LEU A 116 5.95 9.67 -12.34
C LEU A 116 7.32 9.06 -12.70
N LEU A 117 7.61 7.87 -12.21
CA LEU A 117 8.84 7.14 -12.51
C LEU A 117 8.96 6.83 -14.00
N TRP A 118 7.89 6.35 -14.63
CA TRP A 118 7.86 6.11 -16.07
C TRP A 118 8.02 7.41 -16.87
N CYS A 119 7.33 8.49 -16.48
CA CYS A 119 7.51 9.79 -17.11
C CYS A 119 8.95 10.28 -17.02
N ALA A 120 9.59 10.15 -15.85
CA ALA A 120 10.99 10.51 -15.66
C ALA A 120 11.91 9.64 -16.54
N ALA A 121 11.68 8.32 -16.60
CA ALA A 121 12.44 7.40 -17.42
C ALA A 121 12.34 7.71 -18.92
N PHE A 122 11.13 7.92 -19.45
CA PHE A 122 10.93 8.31 -20.85
C PHE A 122 11.53 9.69 -21.15
N GLY A 123 11.38 10.65 -20.24
CA GLY A 123 11.97 11.99 -20.39
C GLY A 123 13.49 11.93 -20.48
N LEU A 124 14.13 11.23 -19.54
CA LEU A 124 15.59 11.05 -19.52
C LEU A 124 16.10 10.24 -20.71
N ALA A 125 15.40 9.17 -21.11
CA ALA A 125 15.76 8.39 -22.29
C ALA A 125 15.67 9.24 -23.56
N GLY A 126 14.59 10.00 -23.73
CA GLY A 126 14.39 10.92 -24.85
C GLY A 126 15.49 11.98 -24.93
N VAL A 127 15.85 12.58 -23.79
CA VAL A 127 16.97 13.54 -23.71
C VAL A 127 18.31 12.86 -24.05
N GLY A 128 18.57 11.66 -23.53
CA GLY A 128 19.80 10.91 -23.80
C GLY A 128 19.97 10.57 -25.28
N VAL A 129 18.89 10.16 -25.95
CA VAL A 129 18.89 9.90 -27.39
C VAL A 129 19.01 11.20 -28.19
N TRP A 130 18.28 12.25 -27.81
CA TRP A 130 18.30 13.53 -28.54
C TRP A 130 19.67 14.23 -28.48
N THR A 131 20.33 14.17 -27.33
CA THR A 131 21.67 14.74 -27.13
C THR A 131 22.78 13.92 -27.78
N GLY A 132 22.47 12.72 -28.29
CA GLY A 132 23.45 11.83 -28.91
C GLY A 132 24.38 11.14 -27.92
N ILE A 133 24.15 11.27 -26.60
CA ILE A 133 24.91 10.55 -25.56
C ILE A 133 24.64 9.04 -25.65
N ALA A 134 23.44 8.68 -26.08
CA ALA A 134 22.96 7.30 -26.15
C ALA A 134 22.98 6.72 -27.57
N LEU A 135 23.76 7.28 -28.51
CA LEU A 135 23.83 6.86 -29.91
C LEU A 135 25.20 6.29 -30.29
#